data_AF-A0A2R5GNP9-F1
#
_entry.id   AF-A0A2R5GNP9-F1
#
_cell.length_a   1.000
_cell.length_b   1.000
_cell.length_c   1.000
_cell.angle_alpha   90.00
_cell.angle_beta   90.00
_cell.angle_gamma   90.00
#
_symmetry.space_group_name_H-M   'P 1'
#
loop_
_entity.id
_entity.type
_entity.pdbx_description
1 polymer ?
#
loop_
_entity_poly.entity_id
_entity_poly.type
_entity_poly.pdbx_seq_one_letter_code
_entity_poly.pdbx_strand_id
1 'polypeptide(L)'
;MLQQREELHEATVAVAETLRDVHKDKGVVGFDIAGDEASFPLQPHAEAVRMCQRAGLMVTVHAGETGLASDMENLAMALSLEVDRIGHGWAIARDSGLLRRAVDQRVTFECCLTANIRPNRVRTYAAHPVRHLLKAGARVTLNSDNLMLSGTEQTLIAAPARERQAAVEHLGFQSNDLARVSINAAKAARGISEAERHVLVSDESEMATKLAHGLWARYSASMAKRPLVTGMATSWVVMTLGDGVAQAMTRESRHPAPPQHALTKETGEELFGWFDWKRNVIVSSWNGLVFAPSVQIWFAQLDRWFPGSSFRMAASKTFTNTAVMALPFNAGFLAYTMLTECMLGVRECGKDESLLQTVVDKVKHDALEIVVKSASVWAPINLINFMYVSPKFRILPTIVTSLVWNVVLSLIAHRELATPVDPAEVASPAAPTPPTPSSHSTSASASHVKVSTILM
;
A
#
# COMPACT_ATOMS: atom_id res chain seq x y z
N MET A 1 26.69 38.34 31.89
CA MET A 1 27.21 37.26 31.03
C MET A 1 27.98 36.21 31.84
N LEU A 2 29.08 36.54 32.55
CA LEU A 2 29.82 35.55 33.35
C LEU A 2 29.01 34.95 34.50
N GLN A 3 28.39 35.77 35.34
CA GLN A 3 27.51 35.30 36.42
C GLN A 3 26.38 34.41 35.91
N GLN A 4 25.74 34.79 34.80
CA GLN A 4 24.68 33.99 34.18
C GLN A 4 25.19 32.63 33.67
N ARG A 5 26.43 32.55 33.19
CA ARG A 5 27.06 31.28 32.78
C ARG A 5 27.34 30.38 33.98
N GLU A 6 27.79 30.94 35.10
CA GLU A 6 28.01 30.20 36.35
C GLU A 6 26.68 29.67 36.91
N GLU A 7 25.64 30.50 36.98
CA GLU A 7 24.30 30.10 37.43
C GLU A 7 23.71 28.97 36.55
N LEU A 8 23.86 29.07 35.23
CA LEU A 8 23.44 28.00 34.30
C LEU A 8 24.24 26.72 34.46
N HIS A 9 25.55 26.82 34.70
CA HIS A 9 26.39 25.66 34.96
C HIS A 9 25.94 24.94 36.24
N GLU A 10 25.76 25.67 37.35
CA GLU A 10 25.26 25.12 38.62
C GLU A 10 23.88 24.48 38.46
N ALA A 11 22.96 25.13 37.74
CA ALA A 11 21.65 24.58 37.45
C ALA A 11 21.74 23.27 36.63
N THR A 12 22.65 23.20 35.67
CA THR A 12 22.87 21.99 34.85
C THR A 12 23.37 20.84 35.71
N VAL A 13 24.30 21.11 36.63
CA VAL A 13 24.81 20.11 37.58
C VAL A 13 23.69 19.63 38.51
N ALA A 14 22.89 20.54 39.06
CA ALA A 14 21.75 20.18 39.93
C ALA A 14 20.71 19.29 39.23
N VAL A 15 20.44 19.52 37.94
CA VAL A 15 19.58 18.64 37.13
C VAL A 15 20.22 17.26 36.98
N ALA A 16 21.51 17.19 36.67
CA ALA A 16 22.22 15.92 36.53
C ALA A 16 22.25 15.11 37.85
N GLU A 17 22.44 15.78 38.99
CA GLU A 17 22.36 15.15 40.32
C GLU A 17 20.96 14.59 40.59
N THR A 18 19.92 15.39 40.32
CA THR A 18 18.54 14.95 40.47
C THR A 18 18.27 13.71 39.61
N LEU A 19 18.66 13.76 38.33
CA LEU A 19 18.45 12.66 37.39
C LEU A 19 19.19 11.39 37.82
N ARG A 20 20.44 11.50 38.28
CA ARG A 20 21.21 10.37 38.83
C ARG A 20 20.42 9.61 39.90
N ASP A 21 19.69 10.33 40.74
CA ASP A 21 19.03 9.75 41.91
C ASP A 21 17.61 9.24 41.63
N VAL A 22 16.88 9.79 40.64
CA VAL A 22 15.44 9.53 40.46
C VAL A 22 15.01 8.94 39.11
N HIS A 23 15.93 8.69 38.17
CA HIS A 23 15.54 8.36 36.79
C HIS A 23 14.91 6.97 36.59
N LYS A 24 15.32 5.95 37.36
CA LYS A 24 15.07 4.53 37.04
C LYS A 24 13.59 4.11 37.04
N ASP A 25 12.73 4.82 37.78
CA ASP A 25 11.31 4.44 37.94
C ASP A 25 10.32 5.50 37.42
N LYS A 26 10.81 6.56 36.76
CA LYS A 26 9.97 7.70 36.34
C LYS A 26 9.87 7.88 34.82
N GLY A 27 10.33 6.90 34.05
CA GLY A 27 10.31 6.97 32.58
C GLY A 27 11.30 7.98 31.98
N VAL A 28 12.24 8.50 32.77
CA VAL A 28 13.30 9.39 32.27
C VAL A 28 14.44 8.55 31.71
N VAL A 29 14.67 8.65 30.41
CA VAL A 29 15.60 7.78 29.68
C VAL A 29 16.91 8.45 29.25
N GLY A 30 17.02 9.77 29.43
CA GLY A 30 18.20 10.51 29.02
C GLY A 30 18.27 11.93 29.56
N PHE A 31 19.36 12.60 29.20
CA PHE A 31 19.70 13.97 29.55
C PHE A 31 20.08 14.73 28.27
N ASP A 32 19.66 16.01 28.18
CA ASP A 32 19.95 16.90 27.05
C ASP A 32 20.51 18.23 27.55
N ILE A 33 21.39 18.83 26.75
CA ILE A 33 21.81 20.22 26.87
C ILE A 33 21.30 20.95 25.63
N ALA A 34 20.38 21.88 25.84
CA ALA A 34 19.78 22.71 24.79
C ALA A 34 19.80 24.19 25.20
N GLY A 35 19.51 25.08 24.26
CA GLY A 35 19.44 26.53 24.49
C GLY A 35 20.31 27.33 23.52
N ASP A 36 20.77 28.50 23.96
CA ASP A 36 21.63 29.37 23.14
C ASP A 36 23.07 28.87 23.10
N GLU A 37 23.32 27.92 22.18
CA GLU A 37 24.61 27.29 21.93
C GLU A 37 25.76 28.30 21.71
N ALA A 38 25.47 29.45 21.09
CA ALA A 38 26.49 30.45 20.77
C ALA A 38 26.97 31.20 22.02
N SER A 39 26.04 31.52 22.92
CA SER A 39 26.35 32.27 24.14
C SER A 39 26.80 31.36 25.30
N PHE A 40 26.42 30.08 25.27
CA PHE A 40 26.68 29.10 26.33
C PHE A 40 27.28 27.82 25.72
N PRO A 41 28.61 27.76 25.54
CA PRO A 41 29.26 26.61 24.91
C PRO A 41 29.14 25.34 25.76
N LEU A 42 29.36 24.19 25.15
CA LEU A 42 29.18 22.88 25.81
C LEU A 42 30.22 22.59 26.90
N GLN A 43 31.44 23.10 26.77
CA GLN A 43 32.59 22.70 27.60
C GLN A 43 32.35 22.84 29.13
N PRO A 44 31.77 23.94 29.65
CA PRO A 44 31.44 24.06 31.07
C PRO A 44 30.49 22.98 31.58
N HIS A 45 29.62 22.43 30.73
CA HIS A 45 28.62 21.44 31.14
C HIS A 45 29.12 19.99 31.08
N ALA A 46 30.42 19.78 30.77
CA ALA A 46 31.04 18.46 30.65
C ALA A 46 30.89 17.58 31.90
N GLU A 47 30.93 18.18 33.10
CA GLU A 47 30.78 17.44 34.35
C GLU A 47 29.38 16.83 34.49
N ALA A 48 28.34 17.61 34.20
CA ALA A 48 26.96 17.15 34.22
C ALA A 48 26.72 16.01 33.21
N VAL A 49 27.26 16.15 31.99
CA VAL A 49 27.23 15.08 30.96
C VAL A 49 27.84 13.78 31.51
N ARG A 50 29.05 13.85 32.05
CA ARG A 50 29.74 12.68 32.60
C ARG A 50 29.01 12.09 33.81
N MET A 51 28.36 12.93 34.62
CA MET A 51 27.54 12.47 35.75
C MET A 51 26.36 11.63 35.26
N CYS A 52 25.61 12.12 34.27
CA CYS A 52 24.50 11.39 33.65
C CYS A 52 24.97 10.08 32.97
N GLN A 53 26.10 10.10 32.26
CA GLN A 53 26.69 8.89 31.68
C GLN A 53 27.04 7.85 32.75
N ARG A 54 27.67 8.26 33.86
CA ARG A 54 27.98 7.37 35.00
C ARG A 54 26.73 6.83 35.69
N ALA A 55 25.63 7.59 35.69
CA ALA A 55 24.33 7.13 36.16
C ALA A 55 23.67 6.13 35.19
N GLY A 56 24.25 5.94 34.00
CA GLY A 56 23.71 5.08 32.96
C GLY A 56 22.55 5.72 32.21
N LEU A 57 22.44 7.05 32.13
CA LEU A 57 21.52 7.75 31.23
C LEU A 57 22.10 7.87 29.82
N MET A 58 21.24 7.94 28.81
CA MET A 58 21.70 8.35 27.47
C MET A 58 21.85 9.85 27.46
N VAL A 59 22.88 10.36 26.79
CA VAL A 59 23.13 11.79 26.67
C VAL A 59 22.98 12.21 25.21
N THR A 60 22.13 13.21 25.01
CA THR A 60 22.12 14.02 23.80
C THR A 60 22.57 15.43 24.15
N VAL A 61 23.09 16.17 23.18
CA VAL A 61 23.43 17.59 23.34
C VAL A 61 23.12 18.31 22.04
N HIS A 62 22.59 19.52 22.11
CA HIS A 62 22.51 20.40 20.95
C HIS A 62 23.91 20.93 20.62
N ALA A 63 24.36 20.65 19.40
CA ALA A 63 25.63 21.15 18.89
C ALA A 63 25.58 21.28 17.38
N GLY A 64 26.22 22.32 16.84
CA GLY A 64 26.27 22.56 15.40
C GLY A 64 24.93 23.01 14.79
N GLU A 65 24.13 23.76 15.55
CA GLU A 65 22.83 24.29 15.13
C GLU A 65 22.92 25.72 14.58
N THR A 66 23.84 26.55 15.12
CA THR A 66 23.76 28.01 15.02
C THR A 66 24.15 28.57 13.65
N GLY A 67 24.99 27.84 12.91
CA GLY A 67 25.62 28.30 11.69
C GLY A 67 26.88 29.14 11.91
N LEU A 68 27.27 29.39 13.17
CA LEU A 68 28.41 30.22 13.58
C LEU A 68 29.70 29.40 13.72
N ALA A 69 30.82 30.08 13.96
CA ALA A 69 32.13 29.43 14.12
C ALA A 69 32.21 28.51 15.35
N SER A 70 31.45 28.82 16.41
CA SER A 70 31.38 28.03 17.65
C SER A 70 30.84 26.62 17.45
N ASP A 71 30.09 26.37 16.36
CA ASP A 71 29.53 25.06 16.03
C ASP A 71 30.60 23.96 16.02
N MET A 72 31.79 24.23 15.45
CA MET A 72 32.85 23.21 15.33
C MET A 72 33.45 22.85 16.69
N GLU A 73 33.61 23.83 17.59
CA GLU A 73 34.13 23.61 18.94
C GLU A 73 33.14 22.79 19.78
N ASN A 74 31.84 23.11 19.71
CA ASN A 74 30.81 22.35 20.40
C ASN A 74 30.66 20.93 19.86
N LEU A 75 30.71 20.75 18.53
CA LEU A 75 30.71 19.42 17.91
C LEU A 75 31.94 18.60 18.32
N ALA A 76 33.13 19.19 18.29
CA ALA A 76 34.35 18.51 18.74
C ALA A 76 34.28 18.14 20.22
N MET A 77 33.71 19.01 21.06
CA MET A 77 33.48 18.75 22.48
C MET A 77 32.48 17.61 22.68
N ALA A 78 31.34 17.61 21.99
CA ALA A 78 30.33 16.56 22.05
C ALA A 78 30.93 15.18 21.72
N LEU A 79 31.71 15.09 20.65
CA LEU A 79 32.42 13.86 20.26
C LEU A 79 33.51 13.45 21.27
N SER A 80 34.04 14.39 22.05
CA SER A 80 35.07 14.12 23.08
C SER A 80 34.45 13.68 24.40
N LEU A 81 33.19 14.05 24.62
CA LEU A 81 32.35 13.53 25.69
C LEU A 81 31.72 12.18 25.34
N GLU A 82 31.87 11.70 24.11
CA GLU A 82 31.28 10.44 23.64
C GLU A 82 29.76 10.38 23.90
N VAL A 83 29.06 11.48 23.58
CA VAL A 83 27.60 11.54 23.68
C VAL A 83 26.95 10.53 22.72
N ASP A 84 25.78 10.02 23.10
CA ASP A 84 25.08 9.03 22.27
C ASP A 84 24.47 9.67 21.02
N ARG A 85 23.98 10.91 21.17
CA ARG A 85 23.27 11.65 20.12
C ARG A 85 23.65 13.13 20.12
N ILE A 86 23.48 13.78 18.98
CA ILE A 86 23.68 15.21 18.79
C ILE A 86 22.40 15.81 18.19
N GLY A 87 21.79 16.74 18.92
CA GLY A 87 20.70 17.60 18.46
C GLY A 87 21.15 18.45 17.27
N HIS A 88 20.39 18.42 16.18
CA HIS A 88 20.73 19.07 14.90
C HIS A 88 21.99 18.52 14.24
N GLY A 89 23.17 19.01 14.63
CA GLY A 89 24.49 18.59 14.14
C GLY A 89 24.75 18.79 12.65
N TRP A 90 23.94 19.58 11.94
CA TRP A 90 24.05 19.73 10.49
C TRP A 90 25.35 20.44 10.08
N ALA A 91 25.89 21.31 10.92
CA ALA A 91 27.12 22.05 10.65
C ALA A 91 28.35 21.13 10.50
N ILE A 92 28.32 19.90 11.04
CA ILE A 92 29.44 18.95 10.95
C ILE A 92 29.81 18.60 9.51
N ALA A 93 28.89 18.79 8.55
CA ALA A 93 29.16 18.62 7.12
C ALA A 93 30.24 19.56 6.58
N ARG A 94 30.60 20.62 7.32
CA ARG A 94 31.68 21.56 6.97
C ARG A 94 33.06 21.02 7.33
N ASP A 95 33.15 20.00 8.20
CA ASP A 95 34.41 19.39 8.64
C ASP A 95 34.37 17.87 8.44
N SER A 96 35.04 17.42 7.37
CA SER A 96 35.11 16.00 7.02
C SER A 96 35.82 15.13 8.07
N GLY A 97 36.74 15.70 8.86
CA GLY A 97 37.45 14.99 9.92
C GLY A 97 36.55 14.72 11.13
N LEU A 98 35.82 15.74 11.57
CA LEU A 98 34.81 15.57 12.63
C LEU A 98 33.68 14.65 12.18
N LEU A 99 33.20 14.77 10.94
CA LEU A 99 32.19 13.86 10.39
C LEU A 99 32.67 12.41 10.41
N ARG A 100 33.90 12.15 9.96
CA ARG A 100 34.47 10.80 9.98
C ARG A 100 34.55 10.25 11.40
N ARG A 101 35.05 11.05 12.35
CA ARG A 101 35.09 10.69 13.77
C ARG A 101 33.70 10.36 14.31
N ALA A 102 32.68 11.15 13.99
CA ALA A 102 31.31 10.89 14.43
C ALA A 102 30.72 9.60 13.85
N VAL A 103 31.05 9.28 12.59
CA VAL A 103 30.69 8.00 11.94
C VAL A 103 31.36 6.83 12.65
N ASP A 104 32.66 6.93 12.94
CA ASP A 104 33.44 5.89 13.62
C ASP A 104 32.92 5.64 15.03
N GLN A 105 32.59 6.71 15.77
CA GLN A 105 31.96 6.66 17.10
C GLN A 105 30.47 6.27 17.06
N ARG A 106 29.87 6.18 15.86
CA ARG A 106 28.47 5.81 15.64
C ARG A 106 27.46 6.73 16.35
N VAL A 107 27.80 8.00 16.51
CA VAL A 107 26.92 9.03 17.08
C VAL A 107 25.72 9.25 16.15
N THR A 108 24.54 9.46 16.74
CA THR A 108 23.32 9.72 15.97
C THR A 108 22.98 11.20 15.93
N PHE A 109 22.76 11.75 14.74
CA PHE A 109 22.34 13.12 14.52
C PHE A 109 20.82 13.24 14.44
N GLU A 110 20.25 14.07 15.30
CA GLU A 110 18.83 14.36 15.39
C GLU A 110 18.52 15.54 14.47
N CYS A 111 18.43 15.29 13.16
CA CYS A 111 18.25 16.36 12.19
C CYS A 111 16.80 16.87 12.16
N CYS A 112 16.64 18.18 12.22
CA CYS A 112 15.35 18.87 12.21
C CYS A 112 15.32 19.86 11.04
N LEU A 113 14.81 19.43 9.88
CA LEU A 113 15.00 20.18 8.63
C LEU A 113 14.30 21.52 8.69
N THR A 114 13.03 21.53 9.10
CA THR A 114 12.21 22.76 9.16
C THR A 114 12.81 23.76 10.15
N ALA A 115 13.24 23.30 11.34
CA ALA A 115 13.82 24.15 12.37
C ALA A 115 15.16 24.79 11.95
N ASN A 116 15.88 24.14 11.03
CA ASN A 116 17.15 24.64 10.51
C ASN A 116 16.97 25.70 9.40
N ILE A 117 15.76 25.87 8.85
CA ILE A 117 15.51 26.88 7.81
C ILE A 117 15.46 28.29 8.43
N ARG A 118 16.63 28.93 8.49
CA ARG A 118 16.79 30.31 8.96
C ARG A 118 17.89 31.04 8.18
N PRO A 119 17.85 32.38 8.07
CA PRO A 119 18.83 33.15 7.31
C PRO A 119 20.30 32.91 7.69
N ASN A 120 20.57 32.70 8.99
CA ASN A 120 21.91 32.46 9.55
C ASN A 120 22.29 30.97 9.66
N ARG A 121 21.38 30.04 9.31
CA ARG A 121 21.58 28.59 9.40
C ARG A 121 21.57 27.96 8.00
N VAL A 122 20.55 27.16 7.70
CA VAL A 122 20.33 26.56 6.38
C VAL A 122 19.31 27.41 5.62
N ARG A 123 19.64 27.87 4.41
CA ARG A 123 18.77 28.80 3.66
C ARG A 123 17.50 28.16 3.10
N THR A 124 17.58 26.90 2.67
CA THR A 124 16.48 26.17 2.02
C THR A 124 16.58 24.68 2.35
N TYR A 125 15.48 23.95 2.24
CA TYR A 125 15.49 22.48 2.41
C TYR A 125 16.50 21.81 1.47
N ALA A 126 16.59 22.25 0.22
CA ALA A 126 17.51 21.70 -0.77
C ALA A 126 18.99 21.91 -0.41
N ALA A 127 19.31 22.94 0.37
CA ALA A 127 20.66 23.22 0.85
C ALA A 127 21.03 22.46 2.14
N HIS A 128 20.10 21.73 2.75
CA HIS A 128 20.34 21.05 4.01
C HIS A 128 21.30 19.86 3.82
N PRO A 129 22.38 19.72 4.62
CA PRO A 129 23.40 18.68 4.41
C PRO A 129 22.97 17.28 4.84
N VAL A 130 21.71 17.06 5.25
CA VAL A 130 21.26 15.81 5.88
C VAL A 130 21.46 14.60 4.95
N ARG A 131 21.26 14.81 3.64
CA ARG A 131 21.49 13.77 2.64
C ARG A 131 22.97 13.45 2.49
N HIS A 132 23.83 14.46 2.58
CA HIS A 132 25.27 14.28 2.53
C HIS A 132 25.74 13.48 3.74
N LEU A 133 25.27 13.82 4.95
CA LEU A 133 25.57 13.07 6.18
C LEU A 133 25.17 11.60 6.06
N LEU A 134 23.93 11.32 5.61
CA LEU A 134 23.44 9.95 5.42
C LEU A 134 24.26 9.16 4.38
N LYS A 135 24.71 9.82 3.31
CA LYS A 135 25.59 9.21 2.28
C LYS A 135 27.01 8.97 2.81
N ALA A 136 27.51 9.83 3.69
CA ALA A 136 28.81 9.67 4.34
C ALA A 136 28.83 8.56 5.41
N GLY A 137 27.69 7.93 5.69
CA GLY A 137 27.57 6.83 6.66
C GLY A 137 27.15 7.28 8.06
N ALA A 138 26.86 8.57 8.27
CA ALA A 138 26.38 9.05 9.56
C ALA A 138 25.00 8.48 9.87
N ARG A 139 24.75 8.22 11.16
CA ARG A 139 23.42 7.86 11.65
C ARG A 139 22.60 9.13 11.79
N VAL A 140 21.56 9.23 10.99
CA VAL A 140 20.69 10.41 10.92
C VAL A 140 19.26 9.99 11.22
N THR A 141 18.57 10.79 12.02
CA THR A 141 17.11 10.75 12.22
C THR A 141 16.47 12.03 11.68
N LEU A 142 15.15 12.01 11.45
CA LEU A 142 14.38 13.19 11.03
C LEU A 142 13.33 13.51 12.10
N ASN A 143 13.41 14.70 12.69
CA ASN A 143 12.63 15.09 13.86
C ASN A 143 12.03 16.49 13.67
N SER A 144 10.94 16.77 14.37
CA SER A 144 10.23 18.05 14.25
C SER A 144 10.86 19.19 15.04
N ASP A 145 11.74 18.88 16.01
CA ASP A 145 12.14 19.81 17.06
C ASP A 145 10.90 20.38 17.77
N ASN A 146 10.64 21.68 17.63
CA ASN A 146 9.55 22.38 18.33
C ASN A 146 8.26 22.51 17.50
N LEU A 147 7.21 21.77 17.89
CA LEU A 147 5.90 21.76 17.19
C LEU A 147 5.17 23.11 17.18
N MET A 148 5.36 23.93 18.22
CA MET A 148 4.60 25.18 18.42
C MET A 148 5.30 26.42 17.84
N LEU A 149 6.63 26.39 17.70
CA LEU A 149 7.44 27.57 17.36
C LEU A 149 7.99 27.54 15.93
N SER A 150 7.79 26.44 15.18
CA SER A 150 8.32 26.26 13.82
C SER A 150 7.48 26.89 12.70
N GLY A 151 6.38 27.60 13.03
CA GLY A 151 5.65 28.48 12.10
C GLY A 151 4.49 27.85 11.30
N THR A 152 3.35 28.56 11.32
CA THR A 152 2.05 28.37 10.63
C THR A 152 1.03 27.44 11.31
N GLU A 153 -0.23 27.88 11.39
CA GLU A 153 -1.36 27.27 12.14
C GLU A 153 -1.78 25.85 11.70
N GLN A 154 -1.06 25.21 10.77
CA GLN A 154 -1.34 23.86 10.25
C GLN A 154 -0.53 22.72 10.93
N THR A 155 0.21 22.99 12.01
CA THR A 155 1.27 22.10 12.55
C THR A 155 0.80 20.93 13.42
N LEU A 156 -0.50 20.76 13.69
CA LEU A 156 -0.92 19.88 14.79
C LEU A 156 -1.18 18.38 14.47
N ILE A 157 -1.02 17.90 13.22
CA ILE A 157 -1.33 16.47 12.90
C ILE A 157 -0.19 15.66 12.23
N ALA A 158 0.98 16.22 11.88
CA ALA A 158 1.94 15.41 11.08
C ALA A 158 3.44 15.80 11.14
N ALA A 159 3.99 16.16 12.30
CA ALA A 159 5.33 16.77 12.33
C ALA A 159 6.51 15.89 11.84
N PRO A 160 6.66 14.60 12.23
CA PRO A 160 7.70 13.75 11.63
C PRO A 160 7.41 13.31 10.19
N ALA A 161 6.13 13.28 9.78
CA ALA A 161 5.76 12.96 8.41
C ALA A 161 6.09 14.12 7.45
N ARG A 162 5.93 15.36 7.90
CA ARG A 162 6.30 16.56 7.14
C ARG A 162 7.80 16.67 6.93
N GLU A 163 8.61 16.33 7.93
CA GLU A 163 10.08 16.26 7.79
C GLU A 163 10.48 15.22 6.73
N ARG A 164 9.85 14.04 6.75
CA ARG A 164 10.06 13.00 5.72
C ARG A 164 9.62 13.46 4.33
N GLN A 165 8.48 14.15 4.24
CA GLN A 165 7.98 14.71 2.98
C GLN A 165 8.97 15.76 2.43
N ALA A 166 9.43 16.69 3.26
CA ALA A 166 10.43 17.68 2.87
C ALA A 166 11.74 17.02 2.40
N ALA A 167 12.17 15.94 3.05
CA ALA A 167 13.33 15.15 2.63
C ALA A 167 13.14 14.51 1.24
N VAL A 168 11.95 14.01 0.93
CA VAL A 168 11.63 13.45 -0.40
C VAL A 168 11.57 14.56 -1.45
N GLU A 169 10.78 15.60 -1.20
CA GLU A 169 10.47 16.67 -2.17
C GLU A 169 11.68 17.54 -2.50
N HIS A 170 12.48 17.92 -1.50
CA HIS A 170 13.52 18.92 -1.67
C HIS A 170 14.93 18.33 -1.69
N LEU A 171 15.15 17.19 -1.03
CA LEU A 171 16.46 16.57 -0.92
C LEU A 171 16.58 15.30 -1.77
N GLY A 172 15.47 14.80 -2.33
CA GLY A 172 15.45 13.61 -3.19
C GLY A 172 15.71 12.31 -2.44
N PHE A 173 15.36 12.24 -1.15
CA PHE A 173 15.37 10.98 -0.40
C PHE A 173 14.50 9.93 -1.10
N GLN A 174 15.01 8.71 -1.16
CA GLN A 174 14.27 7.56 -1.66
C GLN A 174 13.73 6.75 -0.48
N SER A 175 12.84 5.78 -0.74
CA SER A 175 12.30 4.89 0.30
C SER A 175 13.39 4.20 1.12
N ASN A 176 14.51 3.81 0.49
CA ASN A 176 15.66 3.21 1.19
C ASN A 176 16.34 4.20 2.15
N ASP A 177 16.41 5.48 1.80
CA ASP A 177 16.98 6.51 2.67
C ASP A 177 16.07 6.72 3.89
N LEU A 178 14.74 6.78 3.68
CA LEU A 178 13.76 6.89 4.76
C LEU A 178 13.76 5.66 5.67
N ALA A 179 13.89 4.46 5.11
CA ALA A 179 14.02 3.22 5.89
C ALA A 179 15.28 3.27 6.77
N ARG A 180 16.42 3.67 6.21
CA ARG A 180 17.67 3.85 6.98
C ARG A 180 17.51 4.87 8.10
N VAL A 181 16.84 5.99 7.86
CA VAL A 181 16.52 7.01 8.88
C VAL A 181 15.67 6.41 10.00
N SER A 182 14.64 5.63 9.68
CA SER A 182 13.79 4.96 10.67
C SER A 182 14.55 3.89 11.48
N ILE A 183 15.40 3.10 10.83
CA ILE A 183 16.26 2.10 11.50
C ILE A 183 17.25 2.80 12.44
N ASN A 184 17.86 3.91 12.01
CA ASN A 184 18.73 4.71 12.87
C ASN A 184 17.98 5.21 14.09
N ALA A 185 16.74 5.69 13.94
CA ALA A 185 15.90 6.14 15.04
C ALA A 185 15.61 5.01 16.04
N ALA A 186 15.23 3.83 15.56
CA ALA A 186 15.00 2.66 16.41
C ALA A 186 16.28 2.22 17.16
N LYS A 187 17.43 2.27 16.50
CA LYS A 187 18.74 1.97 17.12
C LYS A 187 19.18 3.01 18.14
N ALA A 188 18.79 4.26 17.95
CA ALA A 188 19.14 5.37 18.84
C ALA A 188 18.14 5.55 20.01
N ALA A 189 17.01 4.84 20.01
CA ALA A 189 16.02 4.90 21.07
C ALA A 189 16.42 4.07 22.30
N ARG A 190 16.22 4.66 23.49
CA ARG A 190 16.34 3.98 24.80
C ARG A 190 14.97 3.73 25.40
N GLY A 191 14.88 2.75 26.31
CA GLY A 191 13.64 2.43 27.02
C GLY A 191 12.69 1.51 26.24
N ILE A 192 13.05 1.13 25.02
CA ILE A 192 12.43 0.03 24.27
C ILE A 192 13.20 -1.26 24.56
N SER A 193 12.48 -2.36 24.78
CA SER A 193 13.06 -3.68 24.96
C SER A 193 13.83 -4.13 23.72
N GLU A 194 14.79 -5.03 23.90
CA GLU A 194 15.54 -5.61 22.77
C GLU A 194 14.60 -6.35 21.81
N ALA A 195 13.52 -6.95 22.32
CA ALA A 195 12.47 -7.56 21.52
C ALA A 195 11.69 -6.52 20.69
N GLU A 196 11.30 -5.38 21.27
CA GLU A 196 10.64 -4.29 20.53
C GLU A 196 11.58 -3.69 19.48
N ARG A 197 12.86 -3.50 19.82
CA ARG A 197 13.88 -3.03 18.88
C ARG A 197 14.11 -4.06 17.76
N HIS A 198 14.12 -5.35 18.08
CA HIS A 198 14.24 -6.42 17.09
C HIS A 198 13.00 -6.45 16.20
N VAL A 199 11.77 -6.34 16.71
CA VAL A 199 10.57 -6.23 15.86
C VAL A 199 10.62 -5.01 14.93
N LEU A 200 11.20 -3.90 15.37
CA LEU A 200 11.39 -2.70 14.55
C LEU A 200 12.53 -2.81 13.53
N VAL A 201 13.48 -3.73 13.72
CA VAL A 201 14.76 -3.82 12.96
C VAL A 201 14.98 -5.18 12.28
N SER A 202 14.22 -6.23 12.61
CA SER A 202 14.41 -7.60 12.16
C SER A 202 13.66 -7.80 10.86
N ASP A 203 14.47 -7.95 9.83
CA ASP A 203 14.13 -7.52 8.50
C ASP A 203 14.43 -8.72 7.57
N GLU A 204 13.73 -9.85 7.80
CA GLU A 204 13.25 -10.68 6.67
C GLU A 204 12.29 -9.86 5.80
N SER A 205 11.66 -8.85 6.42
CA SER A 205 11.09 -7.74 5.69
C SER A 205 12.14 -6.92 4.92
N GLU A 206 13.47 -6.98 5.12
CA GLU A 206 14.36 -5.98 4.47
C GLU A 206 14.49 -6.28 3.00
N MET A 207 14.72 -7.55 2.70
CA MET A 207 14.90 -8.02 1.35
C MET A 207 13.55 -8.10 0.65
N ALA A 208 12.51 -8.60 1.33
CA ALA A 208 11.15 -8.60 0.81
C ALA A 208 10.63 -7.18 0.56
N THR A 209 10.95 -6.22 1.44
CA THR A 209 10.56 -4.80 1.33
C THR A 209 11.44 -4.09 0.32
N LYS A 210 12.75 -4.34 0.22
CA LYS A 210 13.60 -3.80 -0.86
C LYS A 210 13.19 -4.32 -2.22
N LEU A 211 12.88 -5.61 -2.33
CA LEU A 211 12.36 -6.24 -3.55
C LEU A 211 10.97 -5.68 -3.88
N ALA A 212 10.05 -5.65 -2.92
CA ALA A 212 8.70 -5.10 -3.09
C ALA A 212 8.75 -3.61 -3.47
N HIS A 213 9.60 -2.81 -2.84
CA HIS A 213 9.79 -1.40 -3.20
C HIS A 213 10.45 -1.23 -4.56
N GLY A 214 11.45 -2.05 -4.91
CA GLY A 214 12.08 -2.04 -6.22
C GLY A 214 11.10 -2.42 -7.33
N LEU A 215 10.30 -3.46 -7.11
CA LEU A 215 9.22 -3.89 -8.00
C LEU A 215 8.14 -2.83 -8.10
N TRP A 216 7.72 -2.24 -6.98
CA TRP A 216 6.73 -1.16 -6.94
C TRP A 216 7.22 0.11 -7.64
N ALA A 217 8.49 0.48 -7.50
CA ALA A 217 9.07 1.63 -8.18
C ALA A 217 9.12 1.41 -9.69
N ARG A 218 9.55 0.21 -10.14
CA ARG A 218 9.54 -0.18 -11.56
C ARG A 218 8.13 -0.21 -12.13
N TYR A 219 7.18 -0.78 -11.39
CA TYR A 219 5.78 -0.82 -11.74
C TYR A 219 5.19 0.60 -11.84
N SER A 220 5.43 1.44 -10.84
CA SER A 220 5.00 2.84 -10.82
C SER A 220 5.56 3.65 -11.99
N ALA A 221 6.84 3.45 -12.33
CA ALA A 221 7.46 4.05 -13.50
C ALA A 221 6.83 3.55 -14.81
N SER A 222 6.51 2.25 -14.90
CA SER A 222 5.81 1.69 -16.06
C SER A 222 4.40 2.24 -16.20
N MET A 223 3.63 2.33 -15.10
CA MET A 223 2.29 2.94 -15.09
C MET A 223 2.34 4.42 -15.49
N ALA A 224 3.38 5.16 -15.10
CA ALA A 224 3.55 6.54 -15.53
C ALA A 224 3.90 6.67 -17.03
N LYS A 225 4.74 5.77 -17.56
CA LYS A 225 5.22 5.83 -18.95
C LYS A 225 4.22 5.26 -19.96
N ARG A 226 3.56 4.16 -19.61
CA ARG A 226 2.67 3.38 -20.47
C ARG A 226 1.47 2.88 -19.66
N PRO A 227 0.55 3.76 -19.21
CA PRO A 227 -0.55 3.39 -18.32
C PRO A 227 -1.43 2.29 -18.91
N LEU A 228 -1.89 2.45 -20.16
CA LEU A 228 -2.78 1.48 -20.82
C LEU A 228 -2.14 0.09 -20.89
N VAL A 229 -0.97 -0.03 -21.52
CA VAL A 229 -0.28 -1.32 -21.71
C VAL A 229 0.08 -1.96 -20.37
N THR A 230 0.56 -1.16 -19.41
CA THR A 230 0.92 -1.67 -18.09
C THR A 230 -0.32 -2.18 -17.35
N GLY A 231 -1.42 -1.41 -17.36
CA GLY A 231 -2.67 -1.82 -16.72
C GLY A 231 -3.33 -3.04 -17.38
N MET A 232 -3.24 -3.17 -18.71
CA MET A 232 -3.67 -4.38 -19.43
C MET A 232 -2.89 -5.61 -18.99
N ALA A 233 -1.55 -5.51 -18.97
CA ALA A 233 -0.67 -6.60 -18.53
C ALA A 233 -0.92 -6.96 -17.06
N THR A 234 -1.08 -5.96 -16.19
CA THR A 234 -1.40 -6.17 -14.77
C THR A 234 -2.74 -6.87 -14.60
N SER A 235 -3.77 -6.43 -15.32
CA SER A 235 -5.09 -7.03 -15.26
C SER A 235 -5.04 -8.50 -15.69
N TRP A 236 -4.36 -8.80 -16.80
CA TRP A 236 -4.16 -10.16 -17.26
C TRP A 236 -3.50 -11.04 -16.19
N VAL A 237 -2.34 -10.62 -15.68
CA VAL A 237 -1.57 -11.40 -14.68
C VAL A 237 -2.38 -11.62 -13.40
N VAL A 238 -3.01 -10.57 -12.87
CA VAL A 238 -3.78 -10.66 -11.61
C VAL A 238 -5.01 -11.56 -11.80
N MET A 239 -5.69 -11.49 -12.94
CA MET A 239 -6.83 -12.37 -13.21
C MET A 239 -6.40 -13.82 -13.42
N THR A 240 -5.35 -14.08 -14.20
CA THR A 240 -4.85 -15.45 -14.44
C THR A 240 -4.49 -16.14 -13.14
N LEU A 241 -3.69 -15.48 -12.29
CA LEU A 241 -3.27 -16.02 -11.00
C LEU A 241 -4.44 -16.14 -10.04
N GLY A 242 -5.26 -15.09 -9.94
CA GLY A 242 -6.37 -15.03 -8.99
C GLY A 242 -7.47 -16.05 -9.31
N ASP A 243 -7.82 -16.24 -10.58
CA ASP A 243 -8.78 -17.27 -10.98
C ASP A 243 -8.21 -18.67 -10.73
N GLY A 244 -6.91 -18.90 -10.96
CA GLY A 244 -6.26 -20.18 -10.59
C GLY A 244 -6.35 -20.48 -9.09
N VAL A 245 -6.16 -19.48 -8.23
CA VAL A 245 -6.37 -19.62 -6.77
C VAL A 245 -7.84 -19.90 -6.46
N ALA A 246 -8.78 -19.21 -7.10
CA ALA A 246 -10.21 -19.44 -6.89
C ALA A 246 -10.64 -20.87 -7.27
N GLN A 247 -10.12 -21.38 -8.38
CA GLN A 247 -10.33 -22.77 -8.80
C GLN A 247 -9.72 -23.77 -7.80
N ALA A 248 -8.52 -23.49 -7.28
CA ALA A 248 -7.89 -24.31 -6.24
C ALA A 248 -8.68 -24.32 -4.92
N MET A 249 -9.20 -23.17 -4.47
CA MET A 249 -10.00 -23.08 -3.23
C MET A 249 -11.36 -23.80 -3.36
N THR A 250 -11.97 -23.75 -4.54
CA THR A 250 -13.24 -24.45 -4.79
C THR A 250 -13.06 -25.97 -4.98
N ARG A 251 -11.83 -26.45 -5.20
CA ARG A 251 -11.50 -27.89 -5.29
C ARG A 251 -11.75 -28.63 -3.98
N GLU A 252 -11.32 -28.08 -2.84
CA GLU A 252 -11.53 -28.70 -1.52
C GLU A 252 -13.02 -28.88 -1.20
N SER A 253 -13.89 -28.09 -1.82
CA SER A 253 -15.34 -28.20 -1.69
C SER A 253 -15.98 -29.23 -2.64
N ARG A 254 -15.28 -29.70 -3.68
CA ARG A 254 -15.80 -30.66 -4.70
C ARG A 254 -15.53 -32.14 -4.37
N HIS A 255 -14.49 -32.46 -3.59
CA HIS A 255 -14.13 -33.86 -3.27
C HIS A 255 -13.58 -34.02 -1.83
N PRO A 256 -14.32 -34.62 -0.88
CA PRO A 256 -13.66 -35.31 0.23
C PRO A 256 -12.85 -36.48 -0.35
N ALA A 257 -11.64 -36.70 0.18
CA ALA A 257 -10.60 -37.56 -0.40
C ALA A 257 -11.10 -38.91 -0.96
N PRO A 258 -10.57 -39.39 -2.11
CA PRO A 258 -10.90 -40.72 -2.60
C PRO A 258 -10.27 -41.82 -1.72
N PRO A 259 -10.84 -43.04 -1.68
CA PRO A 259 -10.26 -44.17 -0.95
C PRO A 259 -8.87 -44.51 -1.53
N GLN A 260 -7.95 -44.93 -0.66
CA GLN A 260 -6.51 -45.11 -0.89
C GLN A 260 -6.08 -46.11 -1.98
N HIS A 261 -6.93 -46.60 -2.88
CA HIS A 261 -6.55 -47.61 -3.87
C HIS A 261 -6.97 -47.24 -5.30
N ALA A 262 -6.11 -46.48 -5.99
CA ALA A 262 -5.89 -46.56 -7.44
C ALA A 262 -4.72 -45.63 -7.84
N LEU A 263 -3.50 -46.13 -7.72
CA LEU A 263 -2.32 -45.51 -8.34
C LEU A 263 -2.06 -46.22 -9.67
N THR A 264 -2.50 -45.65 -10.78
CA THR A 264 -2.04 -46.07 -12.12
C THR A 264 -1.85 -44.88 -13.07
N LYS A 265 -0.57 -44.57 -13.29
CA LYS A 265 0.09 -44.05 -14.51
C LYS A 265 -0.39 -42.74 -15.17
N GLU A 266 0.26 -41.66 -14.74
CA GLU A 266 1.05 -40.69 -15.55
C GLU A 266 0.62 -40.40 -17.00
N THR A 267 -0.31 -39.45 -17.15
CA THR A 267 -0.29 -38.47 -18.24
C THR A 267 -0.39 -37.07 -17.64
N GLY A 268 0.26 -36.07 -18.24
CA GLY A 268 0.26 -34.67 -17.75
C GLY A 268 -1.14 -34.03 -17.65
N GLU A 269 -2.18 -34.69 -18.15
CA GLU A 269 -3.59 -34.32 -18.00
C GLU A 269 -4.11 -34.52 -16.56
N GLU A 270 -3.56 -35.46 -15.77
CA GLU A 270 -4.02 -35.69 -14.39
C GLU A 270 -3.51 -34.64 -13.39
N LEU A 271 -2.31 -34.06 -13.63
CA LEU A 271 -1.69 -33.08 -12.73
C LEU A 271 -2.44 -31.74 -12.69
N PHE A 272 -3.09 -31.37 -13.79
CA PHE A 272 -3.86 -30.14 -13.94
C PHE A 272 -5.33 -30.38 -14.32
N GLY A 273 -5.84 -31.61 -14.24
CA GLY A 273 -7.25 -31.92 -14.58
C GLY A 273 -8.28 -31.18 -13.71
N TRP A 274 -7.85 -30.62 -12.58
CA TRP A 274 -8.65 -29.76 -11.71
C TRP A 274 -8.70 -28.29 -12.17
N PHE A 275 -7.85 -27.88 -13.11
CA PHE A 275 -7.71 -26.51 -13.59
C PHE A 275 -8.40 -26.34 -14.94
N ASP A 276 -9.49 -25.58 -14.94
CA ASP A 276 -10.20 -25.14 -16.13
C ASP A 276 -9.45 -23.98 -16.80
N TRP A 277 -8.53 -24.35 -17.68
CA TRP A 277 -7.74 -23.39 -18.45
C TRP A 277 -8.61 -22.57 -19.43
N LYS A 278 -9.73 -23.12 -19.92
CA LYS A 278 -10.61 -22.42 -20.87
C LYS A 278 -11.31 -21.25 -20.18
N ARG A 279 -11.88 -21.49 -19.00
CA ARG A 279 -12.41 -20.43 -18.13
C ARG A 279 -11.34 -19.39 -17.81
N ASN A 280 -10.14 -19.83 -17.45
CA ASN A 280 -9.06 -18.93 -17.08
C ASN A 280 -8.67 -17.98 -18.24
N VAL A 281 -8.60 -18.52 -19.47
CA VAL A 281 -8.35 -17.74 -20.68
C VAL A 281 -9.48 -16.72 -20.90
N ILE A 282 -10.75 -17.11 -20.79
CA ILE A 282 -11.90 -16.19 -20.97
C ILE A 282 -11.83 -15.02 -19.98
N VAL A 283 -11.66 -15.31 -18.69
CA VAL A 283 -11.63 -14.28 -17.64
C VAL A 283 -10.41 -13.36 -17.79
N SER A 284 -9.23 -13.93 -18.06
CA SER A 284 -7.98 -13.17 -18.19
C SER A 284 -7.97 -12.30 -19.45
N SER A 285 -8.48 -12.82 -20.57
CA SER A 285 -8.52 -12.10 -21.84
C SER A 285 -9.58 -11.01 -21.87
N TRP A 286 -10.77 -11.24 -21.30
CA TRP A 286 -11.76 -10.19 -21.07
C TRP A 286 -11.15 -9.02 -20.29
N ASN A 287 -10.49 -9.36 -19.17
CA ASN A 287 -9.95 -8.36 -18.28
C ASN A 287 -8.78 -7.58 -18.88
N GLY A 288 -7.82 -8.29 -19.48
CA GLY A 288 -6.62 -7.70 -20.06
C GLY A 288 -6.87 -6.94 -21.37
N LEU A 289 -7.76 -7.43 -22.24
CA LEU A 289 -7.95 -6.86 -23.59
C LEU A 289 -9.13 -5.91 -23.72
N VAL A 290 -10.17 -6.09 -22.92
CA VAL A 290 -11.42 -5.32 -23.06
C VAL A 290 -11.65 -4.44 -21.84
N PHE A 291 -11.73 -5.03 -20.65
CA PHE A 291 -12.09 -4.32 -19.43
C PHE A 291 -11.06 -3.26 -19.03
N ALA A 292 -9.80 -3.65 -18.84
CA ALA A 292 -8.74 -2.77 -18.37
C ALA A 292 -8.49 -1.54 -19.26
N PRO A 293 -8.39 -1.65 -20.60
CA PRO A 293 -8.20 -0.47 -21.45
C PRO A 293 -9.46 0.41 -21.46
N SER A 294 -10.66 -0.19 -21.49
CA SER A 294 -11.92 0.55 -21.51
C SER A 294 -12.13 1.37 -20.23
N VAL A 295 -11.89 0.78 -19.06
CA VAL A 295 -11.98 1.47 -17.76
C VAL A 295 -10.95 2.60 -17.66
N GLN A 296 -9.70 2.36 -18.09
CA GLN A 296 -8.66 3.39 -18.01
C GLN A 296 -8.96 4.59 -18.90
N ILE A 297 -9.39 4.36 -20.14
CA ILE A 297 -9.81 5.42 -21.07
C ILE A 297 -11.00 6.18 -20.48
N TRP A 298 -11.99 5.45 -19.96
CA TRP A 298 -13.18 6.05 -19.37
C TRP A 298 -12.88 6.88 -18.12
N PHE A 299 -12.04 6.38 -17.20
CA PHE A 299 -11.66 7.11 -16.00
C PHE A 299 -10.86 8.37 -16.32
N ALA A 300 -9.99 8.32 -17.33
CA ALA A 300 -9.30 9.50 -17.83
C ALA A 300 -10.29 10.54 -18.37
N GLN A 301 -11.36 10.09 -19.05
CA GLN A 301 -12.42 10.97 -19.52
C GLN A 301 -13.24 11.58 -18.38
N LEU A 302 -13.56 10.80 -17.34
CA LEU A 302 -14.24 11.28 -16.14
C LEU A 302 -13.41 12.31 -15.37
N ASP A 303 -12.09 12.13 -15.30
CA ASP A 303 -11.19 13.14 -14.71
C ASP A 303 -11.19 14.45 -15.49
N ARG A 304 -11.33 14.38 -16.82
CA ARG A 304 -11.43 15.56 -17.68
C ARG A 304 -12.75 16.29 -17.48
N TRP A 305 -13.86 15.58 -17.27
CA TRP A 305 -15.17 16.19 -17.02
C TRP A 305 -15.34 16.70 -15.59
N PHE A 306 -14.77 16.00 -14.62
CA PHE A 306 -14.92 16.30 -13.20
C PHE A 306 -13.53 16.42 -12.52
N PRO A 307 -12.80 17.53 -12.69
CA PRO A 307 -11.45 17.65 -12.17
C PRO A 307 -11.42 17.66 -10.62
N GLY A 308 -10.46 16.94 -10.03
CA GLY A 308 -10.24 16.88 -8.59
C GLY A 308 -10.79 15.63 -7.88
N SER A 309 -10.58 15.57 -6.56
CA SER A 309 -10.91 14.42 -5.70
C SER A 309 -11.81 14.77 -4.51
N SER A 310 -12.39 15.97 -4.49
CA SER A 310 -13.36 16.33 -3.44
C SER A 310 -14.56 15.39 -3.49
N PHE A 311 -15.23 15.18 -2.35
CA PHE A 311 -16.39 14.30 -2.26
C PHE A 311 -17.43 14.57 -3.35
N ARG A 312 -17.73 15.85 -3.61
CA ARG A 312 -18.67 16.25 -4.67
C ARG A 312 -18.21 15.78 -6.05
N MET A 313 -16.93 15.96 -6.40
CA MET A 313 -16.40 15.53 -7.71
C MET A 313 -16.37 14.01 -7.82
N ALA A 314 -15.96 13.32 -6.75
CA ALA A 314 -15.93 11.86 -6.72
C ALA A 314 -17.36 11.25 -6.81
N ALA A 315 -18.34 11.86 -6.16
CA ALA A 315 -19.75 11.48 -6.26
C ALA A 315 -20.28 11.67 -7.69
N SER A 316 -19.98 12.80 -8.33
CA SER A 316 -20.34 13.02 -9.75
C SER A 316 -19.71 11.98 -10.67
N LYS A 317 -18.41 11.70 -10.53
CA LYS A 317 -17.74 10.64 -11.31
C LYS A 317 -18.39 9.28 -11.11
N THR A 318 -18.68 8.93 -9.86
CA THR A 318 -19.29 7.64 -9.51
C THR A 318 -20.68 7.50 -10.11
N PHE A 319 -21.50 8.54 -9.98
CA PHE A 319 -22.85 8.55 -10.55
C PHE A 319 -22.80 8.41 -12.08
N THR A 320 -21.99 9.24 -12.76
CA THR A 320 -21.82 9.17 -14.22
C THR A 320 -21.26 7.80 -14.65
N ASN A 321 -20.31 7.25 -13.91
CA ASN A 321 -19.75 5.94 -14.18
C ASN A 321 -20.82 4.85 -14.11
N THR A 322 -21.60 4.81 -13.03
CA THR A 322 -22.66 3.80 -12.86
C THR A 322 -23.73 3.94 -13.94
N ALA A 323 -24.16 5.16 -14.25
CA ALA A 323 -25.20 5.41 -15.24
C ALA A 323 -24.76 5.02 -16.67
N VAL A 324 -23.49 5.27 -17.03
CA VAL A 324 -23.01 5.05 -18.41
C VAL A 324 -22.44 3.64 -18.61
N MET A 325 -21.73 3.10 -17.62
CA MET A 325 -20.92 1.89 -17.83
C MET A 325 -21.64 0.60 -17.45
N ALA A 326 -22.62 0.64 -16.53
CA ALA A 326 -23.21 -0.58 -15.99
C ALA A 326 -23.83 -1.48 -17.09
N LEU A 327 -24.67 -0.92 -17.97
CA LEU A 327 -25.32 -1.72 -19.01
C LEU A 327 -24.37 -2.15 -20.14
N PRO A 328 -23.56 -1.25 -20.74
CA PRO A 328 -22.65 -1.65 -21.83
C PRO A 328 -21.60 -2.67 -21.41
N PHE A 329 -21.06 -2.58 -20.18
CA PHE A 329 -20.05 -3.53 -19.72
C PHE A 329 -20.63 -4.91 -19.44
N ASN A 330 -21.79 -5.00 -18.79
CA ASN A 330 -22.42 -6.29 -18.53
C ASN A 330 -22.90 -6.96 -19.84
N ALA A 331 -23.48 -6.19 -20.76
CA ALA A 331 -23.86 -6.69 -22.08
C ALA A 331 -22.63 -7.16 -22.89
N GLY A 332 -21.55 -6.35 -22.87
CA GLY A 332 -20.29 -6.67 -23.52
C GLY A 332 -19.63 -7.92 -22.95
N PHE A 333 -19.64 -8.08 -21.62
CA PHE A 333 -19.10 -9.26 -20.95
C PHE A 333 -19.86 -10.53 -21.34
N LEU A 334 -21.20 -10.47 -21.37
CA LEU A 334 -22.02 -11.59 -21.77
C LEU A 334 -21.74 -11.99 -23.23
N ALA A 335 -21.74 -11.02 -24.15
CA ALA A 335 -21.44 -11.27 -25.56
C ALA A 335 -20.03 -11.86 -25.75
N TYR A 336 -19.04 -11.32 -25.04
CA TYR A 336 -17.67 -11.78 -25.09
C TYR A 336 -17.53 -13.22 -24.61
N THR A 337 -18.15 -13.54 -23.47
CA THR A 337 -18.09 -14.89 -22.88
C THR A 337 -18.74 -15.90 -23.80
N MET A 338 -19.95 -15.62 -24.32
CA MET A 338 -20.64 -16.52 -25.25
C MET A 338 -19.84 -16.76 -26.54
N LEU A 339 -19.24 -15.71 -27.11
CA LEU A 339 -18.43 -15.82 -28.32
C LEU A 339 -17.17 -16.67 -28.07
N THR A 340 -16.46 -16.38 -26.98
CA THR A 340 -15.20 -17.07 -26.65
C THR A 340 -15.44 -18.52 -26.25
N GLU A 341 -16.53 -18.84 -25.55
CA GLU A 341 -16.95 -20.22 -25.27
C GLU A 341 -17.20 -21.01 -26.55
N CYS A 342 -17.86 -20.41 -27.54
CA CYS A 342 -18.07 -21.06 -28.83
C CYS A 342 -16.74 -21.25 -29.60
N MET A 343 -15.84 -20.27 -29.57
CA MET A 343 -14.50 -20.41 -30.19
C MET A 343 -13.66 -21.50 -29.53
N LEU A 344 -13.77 -21.67 -28.21
CA LEU A 344 -13.04 -22.68 -27.43
C LEU A 344 -13.74 -24.04 -27.37
N GLY A 345 -14.88 -24.20 -28.07
CA GLY A 345 -15.66 -25.43 -28.10
C GLY A 345 -16.21 -25.83 -26.73
N VAL A 346 -16.49 -24.87 -25.85
CA VAL A 346 -17.16 -25.07 -24.55
C VAL A 346 -18.67 -25.09 -24.73
N ARG A 347 -19.18 -24.30 -25.68
CA ARG A 347 -20.60 -24.18 -26.01
C ARG A 347 -20.83 -24.52 -27.48
N GLU A 348 -21.86 -25.33 -27.76
CA GLU A 348 -22.35 -25.52 -29.12
C GLU A 348 -23.15 -24.28 -29.54
N CYS A 349 -22.60 -23.51 -30.47
CA CYS A 349 -23.33 -22.41 -31.12
C CYS A 349 -24.20 -22.98 -32.24
N GLY A 350 -25.53 -22.97 -32.07
CA GLY A 350 -26.48 -23.37 -33.11
C GLY A 350 -26.39 -22.46 -34.34
N LYS A 351 -26.58 -23.02 -35.55
CA LYS A 351 -26.46 -22.28 -36.82
C LYS A 351 -27.51 -21.17 -37.02
N ASP A 352 -28.64 -21.25 -36.31
CA ASP A 352 -29.81 -20.37 -36.49
C ASP A 352 -30.07 -19.40 -35.32
N GLU A 353 -29.27 -19.44 -34.24
CA GLU A 353 -29.47 -18.57 -33.08
C GLU A 353 -28.58 -17.33 -33.21
N SER A 354 -29.18 -16.15 -33.40
CA SER A 354 -28.44 -14.89 -33.40
C SER A 354 -27.95 -14.60 -31.98
N LEU A 355 -26.66 -14.86 -31.72
CA LEU A 355 -25.98 -14.59 -30.44
C LEU A 355 -26.24 -13.17 -29.92
N LEU A 356 -26.33 -12.20 -30.83
CA LEU A 356 -26.66 -10.82 -30.52
C LEU A 356 -28.08 -10.67 -29.96
N GLN A 357 -29.05 -11.40 -30.54
CA GLN A 357 -30.44 -11.34 -30.11
C GLN A 357 -30.61 -11.92 -28.70
N THR A 358 -29.95 -13.05 -28.41
CA THR A 358 -29.92 -13.64 -27.06
C THR A 358 -29.35 -12.68 -26.01
N VAL A 359 -28.26 -11.98 -26.33
CA VAL A 359 -27.66 -10.97 -25.44
C VAL A 359 -28.63 -9.81 -25.22
N VAL A 360 -29.23 -9.29 -26.29
CA VAL A 360 -30.17 -8.16 -26.22
C VAL A 360 -31.39 -8.51 -25.38
N ASP A 361 -31.99 -9.68 -25.58
CA ASP A 361 -33.19 -10.10 -24.86
C ASP A 361 -32.91 -10.32 -23.38
N LYS A 362 -31.76 -10.91 -23.04
CA LYS A 362 -31.33 -11.10 -21.65
C LYS A 362 -31.07 -9.77 -20.95
N VAL A 363 -30.34 -8.85 -21.60
CA VAL A 363 -30.08 -7.52 -21.04
C VAL A 363 -31.37 -6.72 -20.86
N LYS A 364 -32.34 -6.82 -21.78
CA LYS A 364 -33.64 -6.14 -21.64
C LYS A 364 -34.46 -6.65 -20.47
N HIS A 365 -34.49 -7.96 -20.27
CA HIS A 365 -35.27 -8.58 -19.19
C HIS A 365 -34.67 -8.24 -17.81
N ASP A 366 -33.33 -8.26 -17.70
CA ASP A 366 -32.64 -8.15 -16.41
C ASP A 366 -32.01 -6.76 -16.17
N ALA A 367 -32.25 -5.77 -17.04
CA ALA A 367 -31.54 -4.49 -17.03
C ALA A 367 -31.51 -3.79 -15.66
N LEU A 368 -32.67 -3.69 -15.01
CA LEU A 368 -32.78 -2.99 -13.74
C LEU A 368 -32.08 -3.77 -12.61
N GLU A 369 -32.22 -5.08 -12.60
CA GLU A 369 -31.55 -5.95 -11.63
C GLU A 369 -30.03 -5.88 -11.78
N ILE A 370 -29.54 -5.96 -13.02
CA ILE A 370 -28.11 -5.83 -13.36
C ILE A 370 -27.57 -4.48 -12.87
N VAL A 371 -28.28 -3.39 -13.14
CA VAL A 371 -27.83 -2.04 -12.72
C VAL A 371 -27.81 -1.92 -11.20
N VAL A 372 -28.85 -2.38 -10.49
CA VAL A 372 -28.94 -2.28 -9.02
C VAL A 372 -27.86 -3.12 -8.35
N LYS A 373 -27.71 -4.40 -8.74
CA LYS A 373 -26.68 -5.29 -8.19
C LYS A 373 -25.28 -4.77 -8.49
N SER A 374 -25.01 -4.39 -9.74
CA SER A 374 -23.73 -3.78 -10.12
C SER A 374 -23.44 -2.51 -9.32
N ALA A 375 -24.43 -1.63 -9.12
CA ALA A 375 -24.26 -0.39 -8.36
C ALA A 375 -23.94 -0.67 -6.88
N SER A 376 -24.53 -1.70 -6.27
CA SER A 376 -24.30 -2.04 -4.86
C SER A 376 -22.82 -2.33 -4.52
N VAL A 377 -22.07 -2.84 -5.48
CA VAL A 377 -20.64 -3.14 -5.33
C VAL A 377 -19.79 -2.03 -5.90
N TRP A 378 -20.06 -1.63 -7.14
CA TRP A 378 -19.17 -0.75 -7.88
C TRP A 378 -19.31 0.73 -7.48
N ALA A 379 -20.48 1.19 -7.01
CA ALA A 379 -20.63 2.58 -6.58
C ALA A 379 -19.77 2.92 -5.35
N PRO A 380 -19.82 2.18 -4.21
CA PRO A 380 -19.00 2.51 -3.05
C PRO A 380 -17.50 2.39 -3.36
N ILE A 381 -17.11 1.38 -4.13
CA ILE A 381 -15.71 1.14 -4.50
C ILE A 381 -15.19 2.27 -5.39
N ASN A 382 -15.94 2.68 -6.41
CA ASN A 382 -15.53 3.77 -7.28
C ASN A 382 -15.51 5.12 -6.55
N LEU A 383 -16.41 5.35 -5.60
CA LEU A 383 -16.39 6.56 -4.78
C LEU A 383 -15.07 6.67 -4.00
N ILE A 384 -14.67 5.60 -3.30
CA ILE A 384 -13.39 5.54 -2.57
C ILE A 384 -12.22 5.68 -3.55
N ASN A 385 -12.27 4.98 -4.69
CA ASN A 385 -11.23 5.02 -5.71
C ASN A 385 -11.01 6.45 -6.24
N PHE A 386 -12.07 7.19 -6.55
CA PHE A 386 -11.96 8.56 -7.04
C PHE A 386 -11.52 9.57 -5.98
N MET A 387 -11.80 9.32 -4.70
CA MET A 387 -11.39 10.19 -3.59
C MET A 387 -9.92 10.03 -3.22
N TYR A 388 -9.43 8.80 -3.14
CA TYR A 388 -8.14 8.52 -2.48
C TYR A 388 -7.05 7.99 -3.40
N VAL A 389 -7.42 7.44 -4.56
CA VAL A 389 -6.45 6.81 -5.45
C VAL A 389 -6.06 7.76 -6.57
N SER A 390 -4.75 7.94 -6.74
CA SER A 390 -4.17 8.75 -7.80
C SER A 390 -4.65 8.25 -9.17
N PRO A 391 -4.98 9.15 -10.14
CA PRO A 391 -5.49 8.77 -11.46
C PRO A 391 -4.72 7.63 -12.14
N LYS A 392 -3.39 7.66 -12.05
CA LYS A 392 -2.49 6.64 -12.63
C LYS A 392 -2.65 5.23 -12.04
N PHE A 393 -3.23 5.08 -10.85
CA PHE A 393 -3.35 3.79 -10.16
C PHE A 393 -4.79 3.31 -9.96
N ARG A 394 -5.79 4.07 -10.43
CA ARG A 394 -7.20 3.73 -10.19
C ARG A 394 -7.66 2.41 -10.76
N ILE A 395 -6.96 1.90 -11.78
CA ILE A 395 -7.25 0.58 -12.34
C ILE A 395 -6.95 -0.56 -11.35
N LEU A 396 -6.01 -0.38 -10.41
CA LEU A 396 -5.62 -1.43 -9.46
C LEU A 396 -6.77 -1.83 -8.52
N PRO A 397 -7.40 -0.91 -7.77
CA PRO A 397 -8.58 -1.25 -6.97
C PRO A 397 -9.67 -1.91 -7.81
N THR A 398 -9.92 -1.41 -9.03
CA THR A 398 -10.94 -1.97 -9.91
C THR A 398 -10.62 -3.41 -10.32
N ILE A 399 -9.38 -3.74 -10.68
CA ILE A 399 -8.94 -5.10 -11.01
C ILE A 399 -9.11 -6.01 -9.78
N VAL A 400 -8.65 -5.57 -8.60
CA VAL A 400 -8.75 -6.35 -7.36
C VAL A 400 -10.22 -6.62 -7.01
N THR A 401 -11.08 -5.61 -7.12
CA THR A 401 -12.52 -5.78 -6.95
C THR A 401 -13.09 -6.77 -7.96
N SER A 402 -12.70 -6.68 -9.24
CA SER A 402 -13.17 -7.62 -10.25
C SER A 402 -12.75 -9.05 -9.94
N LEU A 403 -11.53 -9.26 -9.42
CA LEU A 403 -11.08 -10.57 -8.98
C LEU A 403 -11.98 -11.11 -7.87
N VAL A 404 -12.16 -10.32 -6.81
CA VAL A 404 -13.01 -10.70 -5.67
C VAL A 404 -14.43 -11.02 -6.13
N TRP A 405 -14.97 -10.18 -7.01
CA TRP A 405 -16.29 -10.38 -7.59
C TRP A 405 -16.37 -11.71 -8.34
N ASN A 406 -15.39 -12.02 -9.20
CA ASN A 406 -15.33 -13.30 -9.91
C ASN A 406 -15.28 -14.50 -8.95
N VAL A 407 -14.56 -14.40 -7.82
CA VAL A 407 -14.55 -15.44 -6.79
C VAL A 407 -15.94 -15.61 -6.16
N VAL A 408 -16.59 -14.51 -5.79
CA VAL A 408 -17.94 -14.51 -5.22
C VAL A 408 -18.93 -15.17 -6.18
N LEU A 409 -18.90 -14.81 -7.47
CA LEU A 409 -19.77 -15.42 -8.48
C LEU A 409 -19.51 -16.91 -8.63
N SER A 410 -18.24 -17.32 -8.64
CA SER A 410 -17.89 -18.74 -8.66
C SER A 410 -18.44 -19.50 -7.45
N LEU A 411 -18.46 -18.88 -6.26
CA LEU A 411 -18.98 -19.49 -5.03
C LEU A 411 -20.51 -19.55 -4.99
N ILE A 412 -21.20 -18.50 -5.45
CA ILE A 412 -22.67 -18.48 -5.56
C ILE A 412 -23.13 -19.57 -6.53
N ALA A 413 -22.50 -19.64 -7.72
CA ALA A 413 -22.79 -20.66 -8.71
C ALA A 413 -22.62 -22.09 -8.15
N HIS A 414 -21.63 -22.29 -7.28
CA HIS A 414 -21.44 -23.57 -6.61
C HIS A 414 -22.56 -23.94 -5.64
N ARG A 415 -23.10 -22.99 -4.89
CA ARG A 415 -24.19 -23.25 -3.93
C ARG A 415 -25.49 -23.66 -4.61
N GLU A 416 -25.81 -23.05 -5.76
CA GLU A 416 -27.01 -23.37 -6.54
C GLU A 416 -26.97 -24.77 -7.18
N LEU A 417 -25.77 -25.30 -7.47
CA LEU A 417 -25.61 -26.67 -7.98
C LEU A 417 -25.67 -27.73 -6.87
N ALA A 418 -25.42 -27.35 -5.62
CA ALA A 418 -25.38 -28.25 -4.47
C ALA A 418 -26.74 -28.44 -3.78
N THR A 419 -27.77 -27.66 -4.13
CA THR A 419 -29.14 -27.88 -3.63
C THR A 419 -29.73 -29.15 -4.27
N PRO A 420 -30.12 -30.17 -3.48
CA PRO A 420 -30.73 -31.39 -4.01
C PRO A 420 -32.04 -31.08 -4.74
N VAL A 421 -32.23 -31.67 -5.92
CA VAL A 421 -33.55 -31.70 -6.58
C VAL A 421 -34.44 -32.65 -5.79
N ASP A 422 -35.68 -32.24 -5.51
CA ASP A 422 -36.65 -33.05 -4.79
C ASP A 422 -36.95 -34.35 -5.57
N PRO A 423 -36.73 -35.55 -4.99
CA PRO A 423 -37.00 -36.81 -5.66
C PRO A 423 -38.47 -37.00 -6.10
N ALA A 424 -39.41 -36.19 -5.61
CA ALA A 424 -40.79 -36.19 -6.05
C ALA A 424 -41.00 -35.70 -7.51
N GLU A 425 -40.08 -34.90 -8.07
CA GLU A 425 -40.20 -34.41 -9.45
C GLU A 425 -39.78 -35.45 -10.51
N VAL A 426 -39.05 -36.49 -10.13
CA VAL A 426 -38.46 -37.48 -11.06
C VAL A 426 -39.31 -38.77 -11.16
N ALA A 427 -40.25 -38.99 -10.25
CA ALA A 427 -41.02 -40.24 -10.16
C ALA A 427 -42.52 -40.05 -10.48
N SER A 428 -42.87 -39.94 -11.76
CA SER A 428 -44.22 -40.30 -12.24
C SER A 428 -44.16 -40.88 -13.65
N PRO A 429 -44.31 -42.21 -13.83
CA PRO A 429 -44.46 -42.81 -15.15
C PRO A 429 -45.94 -42.81 -15.56
N ALA A 430 -46.32 -41.93 -16.49
CA ALA A 430 -47.66 -41.96 -17.06
C ALA A 430 -47.81 -43.11 -18.07
N ALA A 431 -48.70 -44.07 -17.77
CA ALA A 431 -49.14 -45.14 -18.67
C ALA A 431 -50.04 -44.60 -19.81
N PRO A 432 -50.17 -45.31 -20.96
CA PRO A 432 -50.75 -44.76 -22.18
C PRO A 432 -52.28 -45.00 -22.26
N THR A 433 -53.02 -44.00 -22.76
CA THR A 433 -54.43 -44.11 -23.18
C THR A 433 -54.64 -43.49 -24.57
N PRO A 434 -55.67 -43.94 -25.34
CA PRO A 434 -55.64 -44.02 -26.81
C PRO A 434 -56.13 -42.75 -27.54
N PRO A 435 -56.00 -42.67 -28.89
CA PRO A 435 -55.93 -41.39 -29.60
C PRO A 435 -57.27 -40.93 -30.17
N THR A 436 -57.51 -39.62 -30.18
CA THR A 436 -58.31 -38.88 -31.20
C THR A 436 -58.13 -37.35 -31.02
N PRO A 437 -58.38 -36.48 -32.01
CA PRO A 437 -57.28 -35.91 -32.79
C PRO A 437 -57.16 -34.37 -32.76
N SER A 438 -55.97 -33.93 -33.20
CA SER A 438 -55.63 -32.65 -33.85
C SER A 438 -55.87 -31.33 -33.11
N SER A 439 -54.76 -30.78 -32.60
CA SER A 439 -54.35 -29.43 -32.99
C SER A 439 -52.82 -29.36 -32.99
N HIS A 440 -52.28 -28.78 -34.06
CA HIS A 440 -50.85 -28.61 -34.28
C HIS A 440 -50.22 -27.76 -33.16
N SER A 441 -49.27 -28.31 -32.42
CA SER A 441 -48.15 -27.53 -31.90
C SER A 441 -46.88 -28.38 -31.99
N THR A 442 -45.90 -27.83 -32.71
CA THR A 442 -44.56 -28.39 -32.89
C THR A 442 -43.79 -28.26 -31.58
N SER A 443 -43.50 -29.39 -30.93
CA SER A 443 -42.59 -29.47 -29.79
C SER A 443 -41.14 -29.51 -30.29
N ALA A 444 -40.36 -28.48 -29.92
CA ALA A 444 -38.91 -28.55 -29.97
C ALA A 444 -38.43 -29.00 -28.58
N SER A 445 -37.80 -30.17 -28.54
CA SER A 445 -37.11 -30.72 -27.38
C SER A 445 -35.97 -29.78 -26.98
N ALA A 446 -36.10 -29.12 -25.83
CA ALA A 446 -35.08 -28.27 -25.25
C ALA A 446 -34.12 -29.11 -24.41
N SER A 447 -32.92 -29.34 -24.93
CA SER A 447 -31.76 -29.79 -24.16
C SER A 447 -31.39 -28.70 -23.15
N HIS A 448 -31.78 -28.90 -21.89
CA HIS A 448 -31.42 -28.04 -20.77
C HIS A 448 -29.92 -28.10 -20.48
N VAL A 449 -29.17 -27.15 -21.03
CA VAL A 449 -27.89 -26.72 -20.45
C VAL A 449 -28.15 -25.42 -19.71
N LYS A 450 -28.16 -25.47 -18.37
CA LYS A 450 -28.35 -24.31 -17.49
C LYS A 450 -27.19 -23.30 -17.68
N VAL A 451 -27.37 -22.34 -18.58
CA VAL A 451 -26.52 -21.13 -18.73
C VAL A 451 -27.08 -19.97 -17.86
N SER A 452 -27.83 -20.26 -16.80
CA SER A 452 -28.49 -19.21 -16.00
C SER A 452 -27.57 -18.54 -14.96
N THR A 453 -26.41 -19.10 -14.62
CA THR A 453 -25.71 -18.69 -13.39
C THR A 453 -24.47 -17.80 -13.58
N ILE A 454 -24.13 -17.39 -14.81
CA ILE A 454 -22.94 -16.54 -15.07
C ILE A 454 -23.22 -15.03 -14.91
N LEU A 455 -24.49 -14.63 -14.71
CA LEU A 455 -24.88 -13.26 -14.38
C LEU A 455 -25.63 -13.24 -13.05
N MET A 456 -24.92 -13.04 -11.96
CA MET A 456 -25.48 -12.46 -10.73
C MET A 456 -24.52 -11.44 -10.16
#